data_AF-A0A954BD38-F1
#
_entry.id   AF-A0A954BD38-F1
#
_cell.length_a   1.000
_cell.length_b   1.000
_cell.length_c   1.000
_cell.angle_alpha   90.00
_cell.angle_beta   90.00
_cell.angle_gamma   90.00
#
_symmetry.space_group_name_H-M   'P 1'
#
loop_
_entity.id
_entity.type
_entity.pdbx_description
1 polymer ?
#
loop_
_entity_poly.entity_id
_entity_poly.type
_entity_poly.pdbx_seq_one_letter_code
_entity_poly.pdbx_strand_id
1 'polypeptide(L)'
;AMVAPGKGILAADESSGTIKKRFDSINVESTADNRRDYREMLFRTEEAMSEHISGVILYDETIRQNAKDGTPLVKLIEAAGSIPGIKV
;
A
#
# COMPACT_ATOMS: atom_id res chain seq x y z
N ALA A 1 18.06 -0.52 7.32
CA ALA A 1 17.03 -0.09 6.35
C ALA A 1 15.62 -0.29 6.89
N MET A 2 15.19 -1.53 7.14
CA MET A 2 13.80 -1.82 7.55
C MET A 2 13.42 -1.40 8.99
N VAL A 3 14.39 -1.29 9.91
CA VAL A 3 14.17 -0.82 11.30
C VAL A 3 15.06 0.40 11.61
N ALA A 4 15.18 1.32 10.65
CA ALA A 4 15.90 2.57 10.88
C ALA A 4 15.20 3.38 12.00
N PRO A 5 15.94 4.06 12.89
CA PRO A 5 15.34 4.92 13.92
C PRO A 5 14.34 5.91 13.31
N GLY A 6 13.15 6.00 13.90
CA GLY A 6 12.07 6.88 13.42
C GLY A 6 11.25 6.34 12.25
N LYS A 7 11.55 5.14 11.74
CA LYS A 7 10.79 4.49 10.67
C LYS A 7 10.15 3.17 11.09
N GLY A 8 9.00 2.86 10.51
CA GLY A 8 8.22 1.65 10.75
C GLY A 8 7.67 1.02 9.47
N ILE A 9 6.84 -0.02 9.66
CA ILE A 9 6.24 -0.79 8.57
C ILE A 9 4.78 -0.41 8.40
N LEU A 10 4.37 -0.12 7.16
CA LEU A 10 2.96 -0.04 6.78
C LEU A 10 2.47 -1.44 6.37
N ALA A 11 1.61 -2.05 7.18
CA ALA A 11 0.97 -3.32 6.85
C ALA A 11 -0.28 -3.07 6.00
N ALA A 12 -0.13 -3.06 4.67
CA ALA A 12 -1.19 -2.85 3.68
C ALA A 12 -1.55 -4.16 2.93
N ASP A 13 -1.42 -5.29 3.62
CA ASP A 13 -1.52 -6.66 3.11
C ASP A 13 -2.87 -7.33 3.42
N GLU A 14 -3.93 -6.55 3.61
CA GLU A 14 -5.26 -7.11 3.78
C GLU A 14 -5.70 -7.87 2.52
N SER A 15 -6.06 -9.14 2.72
CA SER A 15 -6.71 -9.95 1.69
C SER A 15 -8.04 -9.31 1.25
N SER A 16 -8.56 -9.74 0.09
CA SER A 16 -9.78 -9.18 -0.49
C SER A 16 -10.98 -9.23 0.48
N GLY A 17 -11.10 -10.28 1.29
CA GLY A 17 -12.14 -10.40 2.31
C GLY A 17 -11.95 -9.45 3.49
N THR A 18 -10.72 -9.24 3.95
CA THR A 18 -10.42 -8.34 5.08
C THR A 18 -10.61 -6.89 4.69
N ILE A 19 -10.09 -6.45 3.54
CA ILE A 19 -10.28 -5.08 3.07
C ILE A 19 -11.75 -4.80 2.75
N LYS A 20 -12.51 -5.79 2.25
CA LYS A 20 -13.96 -5.64 2.06
C LYS A 20 -14.64 -5.24 3.37
N LYS A 21 -14.33 -5.89 4.50
CA LYS A 21 -14.90 -5.52 5.81
C LYS A 21 -14.59 -4.07 6.21
N ARG A 22 -13.37 -3.59 5.91
CA ARG A 22 -12.99 -2.18 6.16
C ARG A 22 -13.80 -1.23 5.28
N PHE A 23 -13.95 -1.54 3.99
CA PHE A 23 -14.71 -0.72 3.05
C PHE A 23 -16.21 -0.72 3.36
N ASP A 24 -16.77 -1.88 3.73
CA ASP A 24 -18.18 -2.00 4.13
C ASP A 24 -18.50 -1.07 5.32
N SER A 25 -17.56 -0.90 6.27
CA SER A 25 -17.75 -0.02 7.44
C SER A 25 -17.89 1.47 7.11
N ILE A 26 -17.46 1.87 5.91
CA ILE A 26 -17.55 3.23 5.38
C ILE A 26 -18.46 3.31 4.14
N ASN A 27 -19.27 2.28 3.89
CA ASN A 27 -20.19 2.18 2.74
C ASN A 27 -19.50 2.33 1.37
N VAL A 28 -18.29 1.80 1.22
CA VAL A 28 -17.55 1.76 -0.06
C VAL A 28 -17.62 0.35 -0.63
N GLU A 29 -17.91 0.21 -1.92
CA GLU A 29 -17.89 -1.09 -2.60
C GLU A 29 -16.44 -1.59 -2.78
N SER A 30 -16.18 -2.87 -2.47
CA SER A 30 -14.86 -3.48 -2.64
C SER A 30 -14.63 -3.97 -4.08
N THR A 31 -14.42 -3.02 -4.99
CA THR A 31 -13.97 -3.28 -6.36
C THR A 31 -12.44 -3.26 -6.44
N ALA A 32 -11.86 -3.84 -7.50
CA ALA A 32 -10.41 -3.81 -7.71
C ALA A 32 -9.88 -2.37 -7.84
N ASP A 33 -10.64 -1.50 -8.51
CA ASP A 33 -10.28 -0.08 -8.67
C ASP A 33 -10.31 0.68 -7.34
N ASN A 34 -11.35 0.51 -6.52
CA ASN A 34 -11.41 1.16 -5.20
C ASN A 34 -10.28 0.67 -4.28
N ARG A 35 -9.94 -0.62 -4.36
CA ARG A 35 -8.80 -1.19 -3.62
C ARG A 35 -7.48 -0.60 -4.09
N ARG A 36 -7.29 -0.42 -5.41
CA ARG A 36 -6.12 0.22 -6.01
C ARG A 36 -6.02 1.69 -5.61
N ASP A 37 -7.10 2.46 -5.76
CA ASP A 37 -7.16 3.88 -5.42
C ASP A 37 -6.82 4.13 -3.94
N TYR A 38 -7.34 3.29 -3.03
CA TYR A 38 -7.02 3.35 -1.62
C TYR A 38 -5.52 3.12 -1.33
N ARG A 39 -4.90 2.10 -1.94
CA ARG A 39 -3.46 1.83 -1.73
C ARG A 39 -2.59 2.88 -2.40
N GLU A 40 -2.96 3.32 -3.60
CA GLU A 40 -2.27 4.40 -4.30
C GLU A 40 -2.28 5.68 -3.46
N MET A 41 -3.41 6.05 -2.87
CA MET A 41 -3.51 7.20 -1.96
C MET A 41 -2.52 7.08 -0.78
N LEU A 42 -2.43 5.90 -0.15
CA LEU A 42 -1.45 5.66 0.93
C LEU A 42 0.00 5.86 0.42
N PHE A 43 0.35 5.25 -0.71
CA PHE A 43 1.73 5.27 -1.23
C PHE A 43 2.15 6.62 -1.82
N ARG A 44 1.19 7.49 -2.17
CA ARG A 44 1.44 8.87 -2.62
C ARG A 44 1.51 9.88 -1.48
N THR A 45 1.37 9.47 -0.24
CA THR A 45 1.55 10.36 0.90
C THR A 45 3.06 10.58 1.14
N GLU A 46 3.66 11.52 0.40
CA GLU A 46 5.11 11.68 0.26
C GLU A 46 5.86 11.82 1.60
N GLU A 47 5.41 12.72 2.48
CA GLU A 47 6.03 12.96 3.79
C GLU A 47 6.03 11.69 4.64
N ALA A 48 4.86 11.07 4.82
CA ALA A 48 4.75 9.85 5.61
C ALA A 48 5.60 8.71 5.04
N MET A 49 5.51 8.48 3.72
CA MET A 49 6.22 7.39 3.05
C MET A 49 7.74 7.57 3.13
N SER A 50 8.23 8.79 2.87
CA SER A 50 9.68 9.06 2.84
C SER A 50 10.31 9.20 4.22
N GLU A 51 9.60 9.75 5.20
CA GLU A 51 10.17 10.05 6.52
C GLU A 51 9.90 8.98 7.56
N HIS A 52 8.76 8.27 7.48
CA HIS A 52 8.29 7.39 8.54
C HIS A 52 8.12 5.93 8.13
N ILE A 53 8.06 5.62 6.83
CA ILE A 53 7.86 4.24 6.35
C ILE A 53 9.17 3.68 5.78
N SER A 54 9.68 2.63 6.42
CA SER A 54 10.84 1.87 5.93
C SER A 54 10.44 0.72 5.02
N GLY A 55 9.21 0.22 5.12
CA GLY A 55 8.71 -0.85 4.28
C GLY A 55 7.19 -0.97 4.30
N VAL A 56 6.67 -1.61 3.25
CA VAL A 56 5.23 -1.82 3.06
C VAL A 56 4.98 -3.29 2.77
N ILE A 57 4.12 -3.94 3.56
CA ILE A 57 3.70 -5.32 3.28
C ILE A 57 2.47 -5.26 2.37
N LEU A 58 2.52 -6.00 1.26
CA LEU A 58 1.49 -6.02 0.23
C LEU A 58 0.82 -7.39 0.15
N TYR A 59 -0.42 -7.39 -0.36
CA TYR A 59 -1.13 -8.59 -0.79
C TYR A 59 -0.85 -8.88 -2.28
N ASP A 60 -1.07 -10.12 -2.73
CA ASP A 60 -0.76 -10.57 -4.11
C ASP A 60 -1.47 -9.73 -5.18
N GLU A 61 -2.70 -9.26 -4.92
CA GLU A 61 -3.38 -8.33 -5.83
C GLU A 61 -2.62 -7.01 -5.96
N THR A 62 -2.25 -6.39 -4.84
CA THR A 62 -1.64 -5.06 -4.79
C THR A 62 -0.24 -5.04 -5.39
N ILE A 63 0.57 -6.08 -5.15
CA ILE A 63 1.95 -6.13 -5.66
C ILE A 63 2.01 -6.21 -7.20
N ARG A 64 0.92 -6.64 -7.84
CA ARG A 64 0.76 -6.75 -9.30
C ARG A 64 -0.01 -5.58 -9.92
N GLN A 65 -0.53 -4.66 -9.10
CA GLN A 65 -1.34 -3.53 -9.56
C GLN A 65 -0.49 -2.36 -10.05
N ASN A 66 -1.05 -1.65 -11.02
CA ASN A 66 -0.59 -0.34 -11.43
C ASN A 66 -1.49 0.74 -10.81
N ALA A 67 -0.86 1.84 -10.44
CA ALA A 67 -1.50 3.11 -10.17
C ALA A 67 -2.34 3.57 -11.37
N LYS A 68 -3.23 4.54 -11.13
CA LYS A 68 -4.11 5.11 -12.15
C LYS A 68 -3.35 5.72 -13.33
N ASP A 69 -2.14 6.23 -13.08
CA ASP A 69 -1.25 6.77 -14.11
C ASP A 69 -0.42 5.70 -14.86
N GLY A 70 -0.62 4.42 -14.55
CA GLY A 70 0.09 3.30 -15.14
C GLY A 70 1.38 2.91 -14.42
N THR A 71 1.83 3.67 -13.42
CA THR A 71 3.04 3.35 -12.64
C THR A 71 2.79 2.12 -11.77
N PRO A 72 3.66 1.09 -11.75
CA PRO A 72 3.50 -0.02 -10.81
C PRO A 72 3.49 0.49 -9.35
N LEU A 73 2.56 0.01 -8.51
CA LEU A 73 2.46 0.50 -7.12
C LEU A 73 3.76 0.27 -6.33
N VAL A 74 4.47 -0.82 -6.62
CA VAL A 74 5.80 -1.10 -6.05
C VAL A 74 6.83 -0.01 -6.37
N LYS A 75 6.72 0.65 -7.53
CA LYS A 75 7.63 1.73 -7.93
C LYS A 75 7.36 3.02 -7.16
N LEU A 76 6.11 3.28 -6.76
CA LEU A 76 5.80 4.40 -5.87
C LEU A 76 6.46 4.20 -4.49
N ILE A 77 6.39 2.98 -3.95
CA ILE A 77 6.99 2.61 -2.65
C ILE A 77 8.52 2.74 -2.72
N GLU A 78 9.15 2.20 -3.76
CA GLU A 78 10.61 2.30 -3.96
C GLU A 78 11.07 3.75 -4.15
N ALA A 79 10.31 4.56 -4.90
CA ALA A 79 10.63 5.97 -5.14
C ALA A 79 10.60 6.80 -3.84
N ALA A 80 9.76 6.43 -2.87
CA ALA A 80 9.76 7.03 -1.53
C ALA A 80 10.91 6.55 -0.63
N GLY A 81 11.75 5.61 -1.10
CA GLY A 81 12.84 5.03 -0.31
C GLY A 81 12.40 3.96 0.68
N SER A 82 11.18 3.42 0.51
CA SER A 82 10.65 2.32 1.31
C SER A 82 10.84 0.96 0.60
N ILE A 83 10.84 -0.12 1.36
CA ILE A 83 11.05 -1.49 0.85
C ILE A 83 9.69 -2.20 0.65
N PRO A 84 9.33 -2.62 -0.59
CA PRO A 84 8.16 -3.47 -0.81
C PRO A 84 8.37 -4.87 -0.23
N GLY A 85 7.36 -5.39 0.48
CA GLY A 85 7.30 -6.75 1.00
C GLY A 85 6.00 -7.44 0.58
N ILE A 86 5.97 -8.78 0.64
CA ILE A 86 4.82 -9.60 0.26
C ILE A 86 4.39 -10.46 1.44
N LYS A 87 3.08 -10.49 1.70
CA LYS A 87 2.46 -11.46 2.60
C LYS A 87 2.33 -12.80 1.88
N VAL A 88 2.88 -13.86 2.48
CA VAL A 88 2.82 -15.25 1.99
C VAL A 88 1.77 -16.07 2.73
#